data_AF-A0A2E0XHD4-F1
#
_entry.id   AF-A0A2E0XHD4-F1
#
_cell.length_a   1.000
_cell.length_b   1.000
_cell.length_c   1.000
_cell.angle_alpha   90.00
_cell.angle_beta   90.00
_cell.angle_gamma   90.00
#
_symmetry.space_group_name_H-M   'P 1'
#
loop_
_entity.id
_entity.type
_entity.pdbx_description
1 polymer ?
#
loop_
_entity_poly.entity_id
_entity_poly.type
_entity_poly.pdbx_seq_one_letter_code
_entity_poly.pdbx_strand_id
1 'polypeptide(L)'
;MSPSCAWQRYFQLTQWDEIDQWLAEKPETRNWPGLLKTLSYFDTINLACRIEAEMLMAVGLQDPVCPPATCFVSYNQIKGKKACRVYKTTGHNLGQLHQQYALNWLESRFNFSQKPIHIDGKPKEDQD
;
A
#
# COMPACT_ATOMS: atom_id res chain seq x y z
N MET A 1 -5.11 23.32 -7.22
CA MET A 1 -5.51 23.18 -5.81
C MET A 1 -4.71 22.02 -5.21
N SER A 2 -3.91 22.29 -4.17
CA SER A 2 -3.12 21.27 -3.47
C SER A 2 -4.06 20.23 -2.83
N PRO A 3 -3.74 18.92 -2.80
CA PRO A 3 -4.64 17.93 -2.23
C PRO A 3 -4.63 18.10 -0.71
N SER A 4 -5.51 18.94 -0.19
CA SER A 4 -5.76 19.02 1.24
C SER A 4 -6.51 17.74 1.63
N CYS A 5 -5.77 16.66 1.88
CA CYS A 5 -6.23 15.46 2.61
C CYS A 5 -7.29 14.60 1.88
N ALA A 6 -6.97 13.35 1.52
CA ALA A 6 -7.96 12.42 0.97
C ALA A 6 -8.90 11.84 2.01
N TRP A 7 -8.64 12.02 3.30
CA TRP A 7 -9.49 11.49 4.37
C TRP A 7 -10.94 11.97 4.26
N GLN A 8 -11.18 13.21 3.82
CA GLN A 8 -12.56 13.69 3.61
C GLN A 8 -13.29 12.85 2.55
N ARG A 9 -12.64 12.54 1.44
CA ARG A 9 -13.20 11.69 0.39
C ARG A 9 -13.27 10.23 0.83
N TYR A 10 -12.31 9.76 1.61
CA TYR A 10 -12.30 8.42 2.17
C TYR A 10 -13.54 8.17 3.03
N PHE A 11 -13.85 9.06 3.98
CA PHE A 11 -15.04 8.95 4.84
C PHE A 11 -16.38 9.18 4.09
N GLN A 12 -16.36 9.77 2.90
CA GLN A 12 -17.55 9.81 2.02
C GLN A 12 -17.77 8.49 1.28
N LEU A 13 -16.70 7.73 1.02
CA LEU A 13 -16.74 6.49 0.25
C LEU A 13 -16.88 5.25 1.15
N THR A 14 -16.52 5.38 2.42
CA THR A 14 -16.46 4.30 3.39
C THR A 14 -17.24 4.68 4.64
N GLN A 15 -17.85 3.72 5.30
CA GLN A 15 -18.56 3.93 6.57
C GLN A 15 -17.67 3.44 7.71
N TRP A 16 -17.31 4.37 8.61
CA TRP A 16 -16.50 4.10 9.79
C TRP A 16 -17.20 4.68 11.02
N ASP A 17 -18.18 3.93 11.53
CA ASP A 17 -18.98 4.33 12.70
C ASP A 17 -18.11 4.64 13.92
N GLU A 18 -16.94 4.01 14.02
CA GLU A 18 -15.95 4.25 15.08
C GLU A 18 -15.50 5.71 15.16
N ILE A 19 -15.38 6.40 14.02
CA ILE A 19 -14.98 7.81 14.00
C ILE A 19 -16.10 8.70 14.52
N ASP A 20 -17.33 8.42 14.12
CA ASP A 20 -18.50 9.15 14.60
C ASP A 20 -18.72 8.92 16.10
N GLN A 21 -18.54 7.69 16.58
CA GLN A 21 -18.56 7.35 18.00
C GLN A 21 -17.45 8.09 18.76
N TRP A 22 -16.22 8.07 18.25
CA TRP A 22 -15.10 8.78 18.87
C TRP A 22 -15.33 10.30 18.93
N LEU A 23 -15.92 10.90 17.90
CA LEU A 23 -16.29 12.32 17.92
C LEU A 23 -17.39 12.60 18.96
N ALA A 24 -18.40 11.73 19.05
CA ALA A 24 -19.54 11.87 19.97
C ALA A 24 -19.18 11.68 21.45
N GLU A 25 -18.12 10.95 21.76
CA GLU A 25 -17.64 10.76 23.14
C GLU A 25 -17.16 12.05 23.82
N LYS A 26 -16.60 13.01 23.05
CA LYS A 26 -16.04 14.26 23.58
C LYS A 26 -16.29 15.45 22.63
N PRO A 27 -17.55 15.83 22.39
CA PRO A 27 -17.92 16.83 21.38
C PRO A 27 -17.40 18.24 21.70
N GLU A 28 -17.05 18.52 22.95
CA GLU A 28 -16.45 19.78 23.39
C GLU A 28 -14.99 19.95 22.96
N THR A 29 -14.29 18.85 22.67
CA THR A 29 -12.85 18.86 22.29
C THR A 29 -12.56 18.19 20.95
N ARG A 30 -13.44 17.32 20.45
CA ARG A 30 -13.26 16.56 19.21
C ARG A 30 -14.22 17.08 18.14
N ASN A 31 -13.68 17.36 16.96
CA ASN A 31 -14.46 17.80 15.81
C ASN A 31 -13.80 17.39 14.49
N TRP A 32 -14.58 17.38 13.41
CA TRP A 32 -14.13 17.00 12.07
C TRP A 32 -12.89 17.80 11.58
N PRO A 33 -12.84 19.15 11.70
CA PRO A 33 -11.65 19.90 11.29
C PRO A 33 -10.37 19.48 12.04
N GLY A 34 -10.44 19.30 13.35
CA GLY A 34 -9.30 18.86 14.18
C GLY A 34 -8.85 17.44 13.86
N LEU A 35 -9.81 16.53 13.65
CA LEU A 35 -9.56 15.16 13.21
C LEU A 35 -8.86 15.14 11.85
N LEU A 36 -9.44 15.78 10.83
CA LEU A 36 -8.89 15.79 9.47
C LEU A 36 -7.51 16.46 9.43
N LYS A 37 -7.29 17.51 10.23
CA LYS A 37 -5.96 18.12 10.40
C LYS A 37 -4.96 17.10 10.97
N THR A 38 -5.34 16.36 12.00
CA THR A 38 -4.48 15.35 12.62
C THR A 38 -4.17 14.21 11.64
N LEU A 39 -5.20 13.67 10.96
CA LEU A 39 -5.04 12.61 9.98
C LEU A 39 -4.21 13.04 8.76
N SER A 40 -4.19 14.33 8.42
CA SER A 40 -3.38 14.84 7.31
C SER A 40 -1.87 14.61 7.48
N TYR A 41 -1.38 14.51 8.73
CA TYR A 41 0.04 14.21 9.00
C TYR A 41 0.41 12.76 8.65
N PHE A 42 -0.58 11.87 8.55
CA PHE A 42 -0.40 10.44 8.27
C PHE A 42 -0.98 10.02 6.91
N ASP A 43 -1.51 10.97 6.14
CA ASP A 43 -2.07 10.70 4.81
C ASP A 43 -0.94 10.37 3.82
N THR A 44 -1.01 9.17 3.23
CA THR A 44 -0.02 8.69 2.26
C THR A 44 0.14 9.61 1.05
N ILE A 45 -0.87 10.40 0.66
CA ILE A 45 -0.77 11.35 -0.46
C ILE A 45 0.28 12.42 -0.20
N ASN A 46 0.38 12.88 1.05
CA ASN A 46 1.33 13.92 1.46
C ASN A 46 2.76 13.39 1.52
N LEU A 47 2.93 12.07 1.57
CA LEU A 47 4.21 11.39 1.62
C LEU A 47 4.61 10.77 0.26
N ALA A 48 3.64 10.51 -0.61
CA ALA A 48 3.83 9.81 -1.88
C ALA A 48 4.86 10.48 -2.79
N CYS A 49 4.94 11.82 -2.80
CA CYS A 49 5.93 12.54 -3.60
C CYS A 49 7.38 12.27 -3.19
N ARG A 50 7.61 11.76 -1.97
CA ARG A 50 8.93 11.42 -1.41
C ARG A 50 9.39 10.01 -1.77
N ILE A 51 8.54 9.21 -2.42
CA ILE A 51 8.87 7.84 -2.81
C ILE A 51 9.69 7.88 -4.09
N GLU A 52 10.99 7.57 -3.95
CA GLU A 52 11.94 7.45 -5.07
C GLU A 52 12.25 6.00 -5.43
N ALA A 53 12.12 5.08 -4.47
CA ALA A 53 12.36 3.65 -4.66
C ALA A 53 11.44 3.04 -5.73
N GLU A 54 11.95 2.02 -6.44
CA GLU A 54 11.12 1.28 -7.38
C GLU A 54 10.01 0.52 -6.63
N MET A 55 8.76 0.67 -7.06
CA MET A 55 7.62 0.07 -6.37
C MET A 55 6.63 -0.63 -7.29
N LEU A 56 5.94 -1.61 -6.72
CA LEU A 56 4.75 -2.25 -7.28
C LEU A 56 3.56 -1.93 -6.40
N MET A 57 2.51 -1.34 -6.98
CA MET A 57 1.19 -1.22 -6.34
C MET A 57 0.22 -2.23 -6.95
N ALA A 58 -0.69 -2.76 -6.15
CA ALA A 58 -1.83 -3.50 -6.66
C ALA A 58 -3.14 -2.97 -6.10
N VAL A 59 -4.18 -2.99 -6.93
CA VAL A 59 -5.49 -2.41 -6.61
C VAL A 59 -6.59 -3.37 -7.05
N GLY A 60 -7.47 -3.74 -6.13
CA GLY A 60 -8.75 -4.40 -6.43
C GLY A 60 -9.81 -3.36 -6.73
N LEU A 61 -10.41 -3.39 -7.92
CA LEU A 61 -11.40 -2.38 -8.33
C LEU A 61 -12.74 -2.51 -7.57
N GLN A 62 -12.98 -3.64 -6.92
CA GLN A 62 -14.17 -3.87 -6.10
C GLN A 62 -13.87 -3.71 -4.59
N ASP A 63 -12.75 -3.10 -4.20
CA ASP A 63 -12.37 -2.96 -2.78
C ASP A 63 -13.21 -1.88 -2.08
N PRO A 64 -14.08 -2.24 -1.12
CA PRO A 64 -14.87 -1.27 -0.37
C PRO A 64 -14.11 -0.70 0.85
N VAL A 65 -13.01 -1.32 1.26
CA VAL A 65 -12.24 -0.95 2.47
C VAL A 65 -11.16 0.08 2.11
N CYS A 66 -10.45 -0.16 1.02
CA CYS A 66 -9.48 0.76 0.42
C CYS A 66 -9.92 1.12 -1.01
N PRO A 67 -10.88 2.06 -1.16
CA PRO A 67 -11.46 2.36 -2.47
C PRO A 67 -10.41 2.72 -3.53
N PRO A 68 -10.52 2.24 -4.79
CA PRO A 68 -9.51 2.51 -5.82
C PRO A 68 -9.16 3.99 -6.02
N ALA A 69 -10.14 4.88 -5.84
CA ALA A 69 -9.92 6.32 -5.94
C ALA A 69 -8.88 6.84 -4.93
N THR A 70 -8.82 6.27 -3.73
CA THR A 70 -7.86 6.66 -2.68
C THR A 70 -6.50 6.04 -2.92
N CYS A 71 -6.43 4.83 -3.48
CA CYS A 71 -5.17 4.22 -3.91
C CYS A 71 -4.52 4.99 -5.07
N PHE A 72 -5.30 5.29 -6.13
CA PHE A 72 -4.76 5.91 -7.35
C PHE A 72 -4.32 7.35 -7.14
N VAL A 73 -4.96 8.11 -6.25
CA VAL A 73 -4.49 9.47 -5.96
C VAL A 73 -3.10 9.46 -5.32
N SER A 74 -2.81 8.52 -4.40
CA SER A 74 -1.45 8.33 -3.88
C SER A 74 -0.50 7.84 -4.96
N TYR A 75 -0.88 6.82 -5.73
CA TYR A 75 -0.07 6.28 -6.83
C TYR A 75 0.37 7.37 -7.80
N ASN A 76 -0.54 8.27 -8.19
CA ASN A 76 -0.27 9.32 -9.17
C ASN A 76 0.75 10.34 -8.68
N GLN A 77 0.88 10.58 -7.37
CA GLN A 77 1.84 11.52 -6.81
C GLN A 77 3.28 10.99 -6.76
N ILE A 78 3.45 9.66 -6.80
CA ILE A 78 4.76 9.01 -6.67
C ILE A 78 5.67 9.37 -7.85
N LYS A 79 6.92 9.75 -7.56
CA LYS A 79 7.91 10.17 -8.56
C LYS A 79 8.89 9.06 -8.96
N GLY A 80 9.17 8.14 -8.04
CA GLY A 80 9.98 6.95 -8.29
C GLY A 80 9.40 6.04 -9.37
N LYS A 81 10.24 5.13 -9.87
CA LYS A 81 9.84 4.11 -10.84
C LYS A 81 8.72 3.26 -10.24
N LYS A 82 7.59 3.14 -10.94
CA LYS A 82 6.40 2.50 -10.37
C LYS A 82 5.67 1.64 -11.39
N ALA A 83 5.18 0.50 -10.95
CA ALA A 83 4.27 -0.37 -11.69
C ALA A 83 2.96 -0.52 -10.93
N CYS A 84 1.84 -0.72 -11.65
CA CYS A 84 0.54 -0.97 -11.05
C CYS A 84 -0.11 -2.21 -11.65
N ARG A 85 -0.64 -3.09 -10.80
CA ARG A 85 -1.46 -4.23 -11.21
C ARG A 85 -2.90 -4.03 -10.76
N VAL A 86 -3.81 -3.99 -11.72
CA VAL A 86 -5.24 -3.73 -11.47
C VAL A 86 -6.04 -5.03 -11.59
N TYR A 87 -6.82 -5.33 -10.57
CA TYR A 87 -7.70 -6.50 -10.51
C TYR A 87 -9.16 -6.06 -10.61
N LYS A 88 -9.80 -6.31 -11.75
CA LYS A 88 -11.14 -5.76 -12.06
C LYS A 88 -12.25 -6.28 -11.16
N THR A 89 -12.18 -7.55 -10.78
CA THR A 89 -13.25 -8.27 -10.08
C THR A 89 -12.92 -8.53 -8.61
N THR A 90 -11.73 -8.13 -8.16
CA THR A 90 -11.25 -8.42 -6.80
C THR A 90 -11.50 -7.23 -5.88
N GLY A 91 -11.86 -7.55 -4.63
CA GLY A 91 -11.98 -6.58 -3.54
C GLY A 91 -10.68 -6.44 -2.75
N HIS A 92 -10.81 -6.34 -1.43
CA HIS A 92 -9.70 -6.08 -0.51
C HIS A 92 -8.61 -7.17 -0.50
N ASN A 93 -9.00 -8.44 -0.64
CA ASN A 93 -8.06 -9.56 -0.66
C ASN A 93 -7.72 -9.95 -2.11
N LEU A 94 -6.46 -9.75 -2.51
CA LEU A 94 -5.97 -10.07 -3.85
C LEU A 94 -5.59 -11.55 -4.07
N GLY A 95 -5.48 -12.33 -2.99
CA GLY A 95 -5.22 -13.77 -3.03
C GLY A 95 -3.81 -14.18 -3.48
N GLN A 96 -3.59 -15.50 -3.55
CA GLN A 96 -2.28 -16.10 -3.82
C GLN A 96 -1.70 -15.74 -5.19
N LEU A 97 -2.55 -15.55 -6.21
CA LEU A 97 -2.10 -15.15 -7.54
C LEU A 97 -1.38 -13.80 -7.52
N HIS A 98 -1.82 -12.87 -6.67
CA HIS A 98 -1.11 -11.60 -6.51
C HIS A 98 0.21 -11.78 -5.76
N GLN A 99 0.23 -12.62 -4.71
CA GLN A 99 1.44 -12.92 -3.95
C GLN A 99 2.53 -13.50 -4.85
N GLN A 100 2.21 -14.50 -5.67
CA GLN A 100 3.15 -15.07 -6.62
C GLN A 100 3.65 -14.02 -7.65
N TYR A 101 2.75 -13.18 -8.15
CA TYR A 101 3.13 -12.10 -9.07
C TYR A 101 4.10 -11.12 -8.42
N ALA A 102 3.87 -10.73 -7.16
CA ALA A 102 4.75 -9.82 -6.44
C ALA A 102 6.14 -10.41 -6.21
N LEU A 103 6.23 -11.70 -5.87
CA LEU A 103 7.50 -12.42 -5.72
C LEU A 103 8.28 -12.47 -7.05
N ASN A 104 7.62 -12.89 -8.14
CA ASN A 104 8.25 -12.92 -9.46
C ASN A 104 8.70 -11.51 -9.91
N TRP A 105 7.91 -10.48 -9.58
CA TRP A 105 8.27 -9.09 -9.86
C TRP A 105 9.54 -8.69 -9.09
N LEU A 106 9.65 -9.02 -7.80
CA LEU A 106 10.85 -8.77 -7.00
C LEU A 106 12.08 -9.52 -7.55
N GLU A 107 11.94 -10.81 -7.87
CA GLU A 107 13.02 -11.60 -8.47
C GLU A 107 13.58 -10.97 -9.74
N SER A 108 12.70 -10.44 -10.60
CA SER A 108 13.10 -9.75 -11.83
C SER A 108 13.86 -8.43 -11.63
N ARG A 109 13.84 -7.86 -10.42
CA ARG A 109 14.53 -6.59 -10.09
C ARG A 109 15.85 -6.81 -9.39
N PHE A 110 15.92 -7.84 -8.56
CA PHE A 110 17.09 -8.12 -7.74
C PHE A 110 17.97 -9.25 -8.29
N ASN A 111 17.59 -9.87 -9.41
CA ASN A 111 18.34 -10.96 -10.05
C ASN A 111 18.73 -12.07 -9.05
N PHE A 112 17.81 -12.44 -8.14
CA PHE A 112 18.07 -13.47 -7.13
C PHE A 112 18.52 -14.81 -7.74
N SER A 113 18.23 -15.04 -9.02
CA SER A 113 18.61 -16.24 -9.78
C SER A 113 20.03 -16.23 -10.39
N GLN A 114 20.92 -15.28 -10.05
CA GLN A 114 22.25 -15.15 -10.70
C GLN A 114 23.50 -15.28 -9.80
N LYS A 115 23.44 -15.91 -8.61
CA LYS A 115 24.68 -16.42 -7.97
C LYS A 115 24.45 -17.77 -7.28
N PRO A 116 25.03 -18.88 -7.79
CA PRO A 116 25.38 -19.97 -6.88
C PRO A 116 26.41 -19.41 -5.90
N ILE A 117 26.06 -19.37 -4.61
CA ILE A 117 27.06 -19.23 -3.56
C ILE A 117 27.88 -20.52 -3.63
N HIS A 118 29.12 -20.43 -4.11
CA HIS A 118 30.09 -21.51 -3.93
C HIS A 118 30.30 -21.63 -2.42
N ILE A 119 29.59 -22.56 -1.79
CA ILE A 119 29.97 -23.02 -0.47
C ILE A 119 31.15 -23.95 -0.75
N ASP A 120 32.35 -23.50 -0.43
CA ASP A 120 33.55 -24.35 -0.38
C ASP A 120 33.35 -25.40 0.72
N GLY A 121 32.51 -26.39 0.44
CA GLY A 121 32.34 -27.59 1.23
C GLY A 121 33.04 -28.71 0.48
N LYS A 122 34.21 -29.11 0.96
CA LYS A 122 34.86 -30.35 0.52
C LYS A 122 33.84 -31.50 0.59
N PRO A 123 33.88 -32.47 -0.34
CA PRO A 123 33.02 -33.65 -0.25
C PRO A 123 33.30 -34.34 1.08
N LYS A 124 32.23 -34.76 1.79
CA LYS A 124 32.40 -35.79 2.82
C LYS A 124 32.81 -37.07 2.11
N GLU A 125 33.99 -37.57 2.43
CA GLU A 125 34.34 -38.96 2.16
C GLU A 125 33.34 -39.84 2.92
N ASP A 126 32.59 -40.65 2.18
CA ASP A 126 31.92 -41.81 2.73
C ASP A 126 33.01 -42.76 3.23
N GLN A 127 33.06 -42.99 4.54
CA GLN A 127 33.83 -44.07 5.16
C GLN A 127 32.84 -45.04 5.80
N ASP A 128 32.78 -46.23 5.19
CA ASP A 128 32.35 -47.57 5.62
C ASP A 128 30.97 -47.79 6.25
#